data_AF-A0A7S3FUZ9-F1
#
_entry.id   AF-A0A7S3FUZ9-F1
#
_cell.length_a   1.000
_cell.length_b   1.000
_cell.length_c   1.000
_cell.angle_alpha   90.00
_cell.angle_beta   90.00
_cell.angle_gamma   90.00
#
_symmetry.space_group_name_H-M   'P 1'
#
loop_
_entity.id
_entity.type
_entity.pdbx_description
1 polymer ?
#
loop_
_entity_poly.entity_id
_entity_poly.type
_entity_poly.pdbx_seq_one_letter_code
_entity_poly.pdbx_strand_id
1 'polypeptide(L)'
;GPKTHKVHTLAGLIVPDILSDGQVCVDMGEPILEPSKVPTTLAANSDSGAAVAQTLAVNGISWTVTAVSMGNPHAIVFKGDGCPLEVDKLNLAEIGPLFENNPVFPARTNTEFTEVVSPTYLKMRVWERGAGPTLACGTGACATVVGAVL
;
A
#
# COMPACT_ATOMS: atom_id res chain seq x y z
N GLY A 1 -22.43 21.11 -13.89
CA GLY A 1 -22.61 20.27 -12.69
C GLY A 1 -21.50 19.24 -12.65
N PRO A 2 -21.22 18.65 -11.47
CA PRO A 2 -20.26 17.56 -11.36
C PRO A 2 -20.63 16.43 -12.33
N LYS A 3 -19.62 15.84 -12.97
CA LYS A 3 -19.80 14.72 -13.90
C LYS A 3 -19.30 13.45 -13.23
N THR A 4 -20.23 12.54 -12.98
CA THR A 4 -19.98 11.21 -12.40
C THR A 4 -19.90 10.16 -13.50
N HIS A 5 -18.90 9.28 -13.42
CA HIS A 5 -18.78 8.14 -14.32
C HIS A 5 -18.73 6.83 -13.52
N LYS A 6 -19.14 5.73 -14.15
CA LYS A 6 -19.07 4.38 -13.55
C LYS A 6 -18.15 3.52 -14.42
N VAL A 7 -17.10 2.97 -13.82
CA VAL A 7 -16.09 2.19 -14.52
C VAL A 7 -15.97 0.83 -13.86
N HIS A 8 -16.22 -0.24 -14.62
CA HIS A 8 -15.98 -1.61 -14.16
C HIS A 8 -14.53 -2.00 -14.38
N THR A 9 -13.87 -2.45 -13.32
CA THR A 9 -12.47 -2.91 -13.32
C THR A 9 -12.37 -4.30 -12.70
N LEU A 10 -11.17 -4.89 -12.71
CA LEU A 10 -10.90 -6.12 -11.95
C LEU A 10 -11.00 -5.91 -10.43
N ALA A 11 -10.86 -4.67 -9.95
CA ALA A 11 -11.03 -4.30 -8.55
C ALA A 11 -12.51 -4.04 -8.16
N GLY A 12 -13.45 -4.18 -9.11
CA GLY A 12 -14.85 -3.85 -8.90
C GLY A 12 -15.25 -2.52 -9.55
N LEU A 13 -16.34 -1.93 -9.05
CA LEU A 13 -16.88 -0.66 -9.54
C LEU A 13 -16.06 0.51 -8.97
N ILE A 14 -15.55 1.35 -9.86
CA ILE A 14 -14.85 2.60 -9.52
C ILE A 14 -15.67 3.78 -10.03
N VAL A 15 -15.87 4.79 -9.19
CA VAL A 15 -16.74 5.94 -9.48
C VAL A 15 -15.98 7.25 -9.38
N PRO A 16 -15.41 7.77 -10.49
CA PRO A 16 -14.80 9.09 -10.51
C PRO A 16 -15.85 10.21 -10.69
N ASP A 17 -15.69 11.26 -9.89
CA ASP A 17 -16.44 12.51 -9.90
C ASP A 17 -15.52 13.67 -10.22
N ILE A 18 -15.81 14.37 -11.32
CA ILE A 18 -15.10 15.62 -11.66
C ILE A 18 -15.69 16.76 -10.82
N LEU A 19 -14.85 17.33 -9.96
CA LEU A 19 -15.18 18.42 -9.05
C LEU A 19 -15.18 19.77 -9.75
N SER A 20 -15.78 20.79 -9.11
CA SER A 20 -15.91 22.13 -9.68
C SER A 20 -14.59 22.87 -9.86
N ASP A 21 -13.56 22.49 -9.11
CA ASP A 21 -12.22 23.06 -9.18
C ASP A 21 -11.31 22.32 -10.18
N GLY A 22 -11.83 21.32 -10.89
CA GLY A 22 -11.11 20.53 -11.88
C GLY A 22 -10.39 19.30 -11.32
N GLN A 23 -10.42 19.07 -10.00
CA GLN A 23 -9.93 17.82 -9.41
C GLN A 23 -10.89 16.66 -9.69
N VAL A 24 -10.41 15.43 -9.50
CA VAL A 24 -11.22 14.21 -9.62
C VAL A 24 -11.22 13.50 -8.27
N CYS A 25 -12.40 13.40 -7.65
CA CYS A 25 -12.63 12.55 -6.48
C CYS A 25 -13.01 11.16 -6.98
N VAL A 26 -12.43 10.10 -6.41
CA VAL A 26 -12.70 8.74 -6.87
C VAL A 26 -13.16 7.90 -5.70
N ASP A 27 -14.34 7.30 -5.82
CA ASP A 27 -14.72 6.17 -4.98
C ASP A 27 -13.91 4.94 -5.45
N MET A 28 -12.93 4.57 -4.61
CA MET A 28 -12.00 3.47 -4.85
C MET A 28 -12.54 2.12 -4.39
N GLY A 29 -13.74 2.09 -3.80
CA GLY A 29 -14.32 0.89 -3.17
C GLY A 29 -13.71 0.56 -1.82
N GLU A 30 -14.10 -0.60 -1.28
CA GLU A 30 -13.64 -1.09 0.02
C GLU A 30 -12.27 -1.78 -0.07
N PRO A 31 -11.38 -1.60 0.92
CA PRO A 31 -10.13 -2.33 0.98
C PRO A 31 -10.37 -3.82 1.31
N ILE A 32 -9.55 -4.68 0.72
CA ILE A 32 -9.50 -6.11 1.00
C ILE A 32 -8.38 -6.36 2.02
N LEU A 33 -8.74 -6.90 3.18
CA LEU A 33 -7.82 -7.06 4.31
C LEU A 33 -7.38 -8.51 4.60
N GLU A 34 -8.21 -9.49 4.22
CA GLU A 34 -7.94 -10.90 4.45
C GLU A 34 -6.65 -11.33 3.72
N PRO A 35 -5.62 -11.86 4.40
CA PRO A 35 -4.32 -12.17 3.80
C PRO A 35 -4.38 -13.02 2.53
N SER A 36 -5.26 -14.02 2.52
CA SER A 36 -5.49 -14.92 1.37
C SER A 36 -5.97 -14.17 0.12
N LYS A 37 -6.70 -13.06 0.30
CA LYS A 37 -7.25 -12.20 -0.76
C LYS A 37 -6.33 -11.02 -1.09
N VAL A 38 -5.37 -10.68 -0.22
CA VAL A 38 -4.22 -9.78 -0.51
C VAL A 38 -3.09 -10.51 -1.27
N PRO A 39 -3.35 -11.72 -1.78
CA PRO A 39 -2.41 -12.85 -1.79
C PRO A 39 -1.08 -12.64 -1.04
N THR A 40 -1.11 -12.75 0.29
CA THR A 40 0.09 -12.87 1.14
C THR A 40 0.04 -14.10 2.03
N THR A 41 1.21 -14.64 2.36
CA THR A 41 1.35 -15.73 3.35
C THR A 41 1.52 -15.23 4.78
N LEU A 42 1.54 -13.90 4.99
CA LEU A 42 1.52 -13.33 6.33
C LEU A 42 0.21 -13.71 7.03
N ALA A 43 0.29 -14.07 8.31
CA ALA A 43 -0.88 -14.48 9.06
C ALA A 43 -1.73 -13.27 9.48
N ALA A 44 -3.05 -13.48 9.55
CA ALA A 44 -3.95 -12.52 10.17
C ALA A 44 -3.63 -12.43 11.68
N ASN A 45 -3.53 -11.21 12.21
CA ASN A 45 -3.19 -10.95 13.61
C ASN A 45 -3.95 -9.78 14.22
N SER A 46 -5.03 -9.32 13.57
CA SER A 46 -5.93 -8.27 14.06
C SER A 46 -7.38 -8.73 14.06
N ASP A 47 -8.24 -8.02 14.80
CA ASP A 47 -9.69 -8.28 14.82
C ASP A 47 -10.36 -8.05 13.46
N SER A 48 -9.74 -7.22 12.61
CA SER A 48 -10.16 -7.03 11.21
C SER A 48 -9.79 -8.20 10.29
N GLY A 49 -9.14 -9.24 10.82
CA GLY A 49 -8.66 -10.38 10.04
C GLY A 49 -7.49 -10.04 9.12
N ALA A 50 -6.81 -8.91 9.37
CA ALA A 50 -5.73 -8.39 8.55
C ALA A 50 -4.35 -8.83 9.06
N ALA A 51 -3.36 -8.78 8.17
CA ALA A 51 -1.94 -8.88 8.54
C ALA A 51 -1.40 -7.47 8.83
N VAL A 52 -1.38 -7.07 10.10
CA VAL A 52 -1.06 -5.73 10.58
C VAL A 52 0.25 -5.72 11.33
N ALA A 53 1.14 -4.78 10.99
CA ALA A 53 2.42 -4.56 11.67
C ALA A 53 3.26 -5.84 11.87
N GLN A 54 3.21 -6.75 10.89
CA GLN A 54 3.96 -7.99 10.89
C GLN A 54 5.46 -7.72 10.66
N THR A 55 6.30 -8.47 11.36
CA THR A 55 7.74 -8.43 11.14
C THR A 55 8.11 -9.22 9.89
N LEU A 56 8.74 -8.57 8.91
CA LEU A 56 9.27 -9.19 7.70
C LEU A 56 10.78 -8.94 7.59
N ALA A 57 11.56 -10.01 7.60
CA ALA A 57 13.00 -9.91 7.36
C ALA A 57 13.29 -9.78 5.87
N VAL A 58 13.91 -8.67 5.45
CA VAL A 58 14.34 -8.42 4.06
C VAL A 58 15.76 -7.91 4.09
N ASN A 59 16.67 -8.60 3.40
CA ASN A 59 18.11 -8.28 3.37
C ASN A 59 18.76 -8.17 4.77
N GLY A 60 18.35 -9.02 5.71
CA GLY A 60 18.85 -8.99 7.09
C GLY A 60 18.30 -7.86 7.97
N ILE A 61 17.46 -6.98 7.41
CA ILE A 61 16.78 -5.89 8.12
C ILE A 61 15.37 -6.37 8.50
N SER A 62 14.94 -6.03 9.71
CA SER A 62 13.62 -6.37 10.23
C SER A 62 12.63 -5.22 9.96
N TRP A 63 11.69 -5.43 9.03
CA TRP A 63 10.71 -4.42 8.63
C TRP A 63 9.34 -4.65 9.27
N THR A 64 8.62 -3.58 9.58
CA THR A 64 7.22 -3.66 10.03
C THR A 64 6.29 -3.40 8.85
N VAL A 65 5.52 -4.43 8.48
CA VAL A 65 4.70 -4.46 7.26
C VAL A 65 3.23 -4.71 7.59
N THR A 66 2.35 -3.94 6.96
CA THR A 66 0.91 -4.20 6.92
C THR A 66 0.51 -4.55 5.49
N ALA A 67 -0.31 -5.58 5.30
CA ALA A 67 -0.76 -6.02 3.97
C ALA A 67 -2.21 -5.61 3.71
N VAL A 68 -2.45 -4.93 2.60
CA VAL A 68 -3.77 -4.47 2.16
C VAL A 68 -3.91 -4.70 0.65
N SER A 69 -5.12 -4.90 0.16
CA SER A 69 -5.40 -4.90 -1.29
C SER A 69 -6.47 -3.88 -1.63
N MET A 70 -6.23 -3.11 -2.69
CA MET A 70 -7.23 -2.24 -3.33
C MET A 70 -7.71 -2.85 -4.67
N GLY A 71 -7.72 -4.19 -4.74
CA GLY A 71 -7.85 -4.97 -5.98
C GLY A 71 -6.49 -5.42 -6.56
N ASN A 72 -5.40 -4.85 -6.06
CA ASN A 72 -4.02 -5.27 -6.27
C ASN A 72 -3.26 -5.26 -4.92
N PRO A 73 -2.22 -6.10 -4.74
CA PRO A 73 -1.53 -6.26 -3.46
C PRO A 73 -0.62 -5.08 -3.09
N HIS A 74 -0.68 -4.65 -1.83
CA HIS A 74 0.13 -3.59 -1.24
C HIS A 74 0.77 -4.05 0.08
N ALA A 75 2.06 -3.74 0.22
CA ALA A 75 2.85 -3.94 1.43
C ALA A 75 3.24 -2.56 1.97
N ILE A 76 2.60 -2.13 3.05
CA ILE A 76 2.81 -0.82 3.66
C ILE A 76 3.87 -0.97 4.74
N VAL A 77 4.97 -0.23 4.64
CA VAL A 77 6.14 -0.35 5.50
C VAL A 77 6.32 0.91 6.34
N PHE A 78 6.29 0.78 7.66
CA PHE A 78 6.37 1.94 8.58
C PHE A 78 7.69 2.04 9.35
N LYS A 79 8.39 0.92 9.51
CA LYS A 79 9.63 0.85 10.31
C LYS A 79 10.63 -0.11 9.69
N GLY A 80 11.90 0.18 9.87
CA GLY A 80 13.03 -0.71 9.59
C GLY A 80 13.93 -0.75 10.81
N ASP A 81 14.31 -1.96 11.25
CA ASP A 81 15.08 -2.22 12.48
C ASP A 81 14.54 -1.48 13.71
N GLY A 82 13.22 -1.50 13.86
CA GLY A 82 12.50 -0.87 14.97
C GLY A 82 12.42 0.67 14.90
N CYS A 83 13.07 1.31 13.92
CA CYS A 83 13.09 2.75 13.77
C CYS A 83 12.06 3.22 12.72
N PRO A 84 11.39 4.38 12.94
CA PRO A 84 10.62 5.04 11.89
C PRO A 84 11.47 5.34 10.65
N LEU A 85 10.83 5.32 9.48
CA LEU A 85 11.52 5.59 8.22
C LEU A 85 11.66 7.08 7.95
N GLU A 86 12.79 7.46 7.35
CA GLU A 86 12.95 8.73 6.62
C GLU A 86 12.93 8.40 5.12
N VAL A 87 11.77 8.55 4.47
CA VAL A 87 11.53 7.91 3.16
C VAL A 87 12.45 8.45 2.05
N ASP A 88 12.90 9.70 2.14
CA ASP A 88 13.80 10.31 1.16
C ASP A 88 15.21 9.71 1.19
N LYS A 89 15.61 9.12 2.33
CA LYS A 89 16.93 8.48 2.48
C LYS A 89 16.95 7.04 1.99
N LEU A 90 15.80 6.46 1.66
CA LEU A 90 15.70 5.07 1.21
C LEU A 90 16.22 4.91 -0.23
N ASN A 91 17.09 3.90 -0.41
CA ASN A 91 17.50 3.43 -1.73
C ASN A 91 16.47 2.44 -2.29
N LEU A 92 15.40 2.97 -2.91
CA LEU A 92 14.32 2.13 -3.45
C LEU A 92 14.78 1.13 -4.52
N ALA A 93 15.82 1.46 -5.28
CA ALA A 93 16.35 0.55 -6.31
C ALA A 93 16.98 -0.72 -5.71
N GLU A 94 17.45 -0.63 -4.47
CA GLU A 94 18.03 -1.77 -3.75
C GLU A 94 16.96 -2.55 -2.99
N ILE A 95 16.10 -1.87 -2.22
CA ILE A 95 15.15 -2.54 -1.33
C ILE A 95 13.84 -2.93 -2.03
N GLY A 96 13.40 -2.14 -3.02
CA GLY A 96 12.11 -2.32 -3.71
C GLY A 96 11.94 -3.68 -4.38
N PRO A 97 12.90 -4.15 -5.22
CA PRO A 97 12.81 -5.48 -5.84
C PRO A 97 12.73 -6.63 -4.84
N LEU A 98 13.32 -6.46 -3.64
CA LEU A 98 13.34 -7.47 -2.60
C LEU A 98 11.97 -7.62 -1.92
N PHE A 99 11.21 -6.52 -1.80
CA PHE A 99 9.83 -6.58 -1.37
C PHE A 99 8.90 -7.07 -2.49
N GLU A 100 9.06 -6.53 -3.70
CA GLU A 100 8.22 -6.90 -4.85
C GLU A 100 8.22 -8.41 -5.05
N ASN A 101 9.39 -9.05 -4.97
CA ASN A 101 9.58 -10.48 -5.22
C ASN A 101 9.69 -11.31 -3.93
N ASN A 102 9.32 -10.75 -2.77
CA ASN A 102 9.41 -11.49 -1.53
C ASN A 102 8.47 -12.71 -1.56
N PRO A 103 8.92 -13.92 -1.16
CA PRO A 103 8.09 -15.13 -1.17
C PRO A 103 6.78 -15.03 -0.38
N VAL A 104 6.70 -14.11 0.60
CA VAL A 104 5.45 -13.88 1.34
C VAL A 104 4.36 -13.22 0.51
N PHE A 105 4.68 -12.71 -0.69
CA PHE A 105 3.73 -12.16 -1.65
C PHE A 105 3.79 -12.97 -2.97
N PRO A 106 3.07 -14.12 -3.07
CA PRO A 106 3.12 -14.99 -4.25
C PRO A 106 2.75 -14.30 -5.57
N ALA A 107 1.87 -13.29 -5.52
CA ALA A 107 1.46 -12.52 -6.69
C ALA A 107 2.35 -11.28 -6.96
N ARG A 108 3.52 -11.21 -6.28
CA ARG A 108 4.32 -10.00 -6.07
C ARG A 108 3.50 -8.89 -5.40
N THR A 109 4.15 -7.80 -4.98
CA THR A 109 3.44 -6.69 -4.32
C THR A 109 3.95 -5.32 -4.76
N ASN A 110 3.08 -4.32 -4.68
CA ASN A 110 3.54 -2.94 -4.53
C ASN A 110 4.05 -2.73 -3.10
N THR A 111 4.95 -1.79 -2.90
CA THR A 111 5.50 -1.50 -1.58
C THR A 111 5.53 -0.01 -1.33
N GLU A 112 4.78 0.42 -0.32
CA GLU A 112 4.68 1.80 0.12
C GLU A 112 5.52 2.00 1.38
N PHE A 113 6.70 2.60 1.23
CA PHE A 113 7.53 3.01 2.35
C PHE A 113 6.97 4.32 2.91
N THR A 114 6.62 4.32 4.19
CA THR A 114 5.79 5.36 4.79
C THR A 114 6.46 5.98 6.02
N GLU A 115 6.53 7.29 6.00
CA GLU A 115 6.94 8.15 7.11
C GLU A 115 5.70 8.83 7.69
N VAL A 116 5.45 8.63 8.98
CA VAL A 116 4.35 9.27 9.70
C VAL A 116 4.83 10.64 10.17
N VAL A 117 4.45 11.70 9.46
CA VAL A 117 4.82 13.08 9.81
C VAL A 117 3.90 13.61 10.91
N SER A 118 2.61 13.30 10.85
CA SER A 118 1.62 13.55 11.90
C SER A 118 0.43 12.59 11.79
N PRO A 119 -0.50 12.56 12.76
CA PRO A 119 -1.72 11.73 12.67
C PRO A 119 -2.60 12.00 11.45
N THR A 120 -2.42 13.14 10.79
CA THR A 120 -3.19 13.55 9.60
C THR A 120 -2.30 13.82 8.38
N TYR A 121 -1.01 13.48 8.45
CA TYR A 121 -0.08 13.68 7.34
C TYR A 121 0.94 12.55 7.25
N LEU A 122 0.85 11.79 6.17
CA LEU A 122 1.78 10.73 5.82
C LEU A 122 2.58 11.15 4.60
N LYS A 123 3.87 10.85 4.62
CA LYS A 123 4.77 10.97 3.47
C LYS A 123 5.17 9.58 3.03
N MET A 124 5.12 9.30 1.73
CA MET A 124 5.40 7.96 1.22
C MET A 124 6.21 8.00 -0.07
N ARG A 125 6.93 6.91 -0.32
CA ARG A 125 7.48 6.59 -1.63
C ARG A 125 7.15 5.14 -1.98
N VAL A 126 6.95 4.86 -3.26
CA VAL A 126 6.45 3.57 -3.72
C VAL A 126 7.46 2.87 -4.63
N TRP A 127 7.54 1.55 -4.48
CA TRP A 127 8.03 0.63 -5.50
C TRP A 127 6.84 -0.16 -6.05
N GLU A 128 6.50 0.05 -7.32
CA GLU A 128 5.37 -0.60 -7.96
C GLU A 128 5.77 -1.90 -8.63
N ARG A 129 4.91 -2.92 -8.44
CA ARG A 129 5.05 -4.24 -9.05
C ARG A 129 5.13 -4.12 -10.57
N GLY A 130 6.27 -4.53 -11.14
CA GLY A 130 6.51 -4.51 -12.58
C GLY A 130 6.78 -3.13 -13.19
N ALA A 131 6.79 -2.05 -12.40
CA ALA A 131 7.06 -0.69 -12.87
C ALA A 131 8.26 -0.04 -12.17
N GLY A 132 8.66 -0.51 -10.98
CA GLY A 132 9.77 0.05 -10.22
C GLY A 132 9.36 1.32 -9.46
N PRO A 133 10.28 2.27 -9.21
CA PRO A 133 9.97 3.46 -8.45
C PRO A 133 9.19 4.45 -9.33
N THR A 134 7.93 4.70 -8.99
CA THR A 134 7.06 5.67 -9.68
C THR A 134 6.92 6.98 -8.88
N LEU A 135 6.43 8.03 -9.54
CA LEU A 135 6.22 9.34 -8.90
C LEU A 135 4.99 9.36 -7.98
N ALA A 136 3.97 8.54 -8.28
CA ALA A 136 2.75 8.44 -7.50
C ALA A 136 1.99 7.15 -7.84
N CYS A 137 1.29 6.60 -6.85
CA CYS A 137 0.41 5.44 -6.98
C CYS A 137 -0.90 5.71 -6.22
N GLY A 138 -2.03 5.84 -6.94
CA GLY A 138 -3.32 6.17 -6.32
C GLY A 138 -3.83 5.08 -5.37
N THR A 139 -3.82 3.81 -5.81
CA THR A 139 -4.19 2.67 -4.96
C THR A 139 -3.22 2.51 -3.78
N GLY A 140 -1.92 2.74 -3.99
CA GLY A 140 -0.92 2.73 -2.93
C GLY A 140 -1.16 3.80 -1.86
N ALA A 141 -1.56 5.01 -2.26
CA ALA A 141 -1.93 6.07 -1.31
C ALA A 141 -3.16 5.67 -0.47
N CYS A 142 -4.20 5.10 -1.08
CA CYS A 142 -5.36 4.56 -0.34
C CYS A 142 -4.95 3.45 0.64
N ALA A 143 -4.18 2.46 0.17
CA ALA A 143 -3.70 1.35 0.98
C ALA A 143 -2.83 1.82 2.16
N THR A 144 -2.00 2.84 1.97
CA THR A 144 -1.16 3.46 3.01
C THR A 144 -2.00 4.02 4.15
N VAL A 145 -3.07 4.76 3.83
CA VAL A 145 -3.96 5.33 4.86
C VAL A 145 -4.70 4.23 5.59
N VAL A 146 -5.22 3.21 4.88
CA VAL A 146 -5.85 2.04 5.51
C VAL A 146 -4.87 1.37 6.48
N GLY A 147 -3.65 1.08 6.03
CA GLY A 147 -2.63 0.45 6.85
C GLY A 147 -2.21 1.26 8.09
N ALA A 148 -2.40 2.58 8.08
CA ALA A 148 -2.08 3.47 9.20
C ALA A 148 -3.18 3.56 10.27
N VAL A 149 -4.41 3.14 9.95
CA VAL A 149 -5.57 3.22 10.86
C VAL A 149 -6.08 1.86 11.35
N LEU A 150 -5.50 0.76 10.85
CA LEU A 150 -5.70 -0.61 11.35
C LEU A 150 -4.91 -0.86 12.64
#